data_AF-A0A1C5M152-F1
#
_entry.id   AF-A0A1C5M152-F1
#
_cell.length_a   1.000
_cell.length_b   1.000
_cell.length_c   1.000
_cell.angle_alpha   90.00
_cell.angle_beta   90.00
_cell.angle_gamma   90.00
#
_symmetry.space_group_name_H-M   'P 1'
#
loop_
_entity.id
_entity.type
_entity.pdbx_description
1 polymer ?
#
loop_
_entity_poly.entity_id
_entity_poly.type
_entity_poly.pdbx_seq_one_letter_code
_entity_poly.pdbx_strand_id
1 'polypeptide(L)'
;MKRKILFLAEGILLLVLLLLCFSRSGEVAEINSRELQRDEETGELVSSTFPLSPGVYRIIVEADAAGGGIGAGMEIGLNAEQMTFHAIRGSRATLYAGTEHKEITYYVTAPVEGAYVSIIPFSEDAEVSYELRVERTAAGSRMTFVMAVLLCGILNGLLAFRRKIMTGEVSAGKKWTACALAAIWAVACIPLMVDYLILGTDSVQCLTETEQLLRGEWGTIPFLHLLYLWIPAAVRGIGFPVMTAYKVLFVLLTGAATLLIYGVFFGQTKDVRLALSVTALGVWSPLAMKWMYTQGNPGKMVIYVLAYALLGLIVGWILGKKKTADRKISPWILFTVSLVLILQVLYFEDSLTFQSDVYYWYNEEPFMTGE
;
A
#
# COMPACT_ATOMS: atom_id res chain seq x y z
N MET A 1 12.12 -27.93 24.63
CA MET A 1 10.82 -28.40 24.08
C MET A 1 9.92 -27.28 23.57
N LYS A 2 9.58 -26.25 24.37
CA LYS A 2 8.59 -25.22 24.00
C LYS A 2 8.77 -24.55 22.61
N ARG A 3 10.01 -24.23 22.21
CA ARG A 3 10.29 -23.59 20.90
C ARG A 3 10.09 -24.54 19.71
N LYS A 4 10.36 -25.83 19.87
CA LYS A 4 10.14 -26.83 18.80
C LYS A 4 8.65 -27.05 18.55
N ILE A 5 7.84 -27.02 19.60
CA ILE A 5 6.37 -27.13 19.51
C ILE A 5 5.79 -25.90 18.80
N LEU A 6 6.29 -24.70 19.12
CA LEU A 6 5.87 -23.47 18.42
C LEU A 6 6.18 -23.54 16.93
N PHE A 7 7.41 -23.87 16.54
CA PHE A 7 7.77 -24.00 15.12
C PHE A 7 6.97 -25.07 14.39
N LEU A 8 6.64 -26.18 15.07
CA LEU A 8 5.77 -27.22 14.50
C LEU A 8 4.35 -26.70 14.28
N ALA A 9 3.78 -25.98 15.26
CA ALA A 9 2.46 -25.39 15.15
C ALA A 9 2.40 -24.31 14.05
N GLU A 10 3.41 -23.44 13.98
CA GLU A 10 3.56 -22.46 12.88
C GLU A 10 3.67 -23.18 11.53
N GLY A 11 4.48 -24.23 11.43
CA GLY A 11 4.63 -25.01 10.21
C GLY A 11 3.33 -25.66 9.73
N ILE A 12 2.56 -26.25 10.65
CA ILE A 12 1.24 -26.83 10.34
C ILE A 12 0.26 -25.74 9.91
N LEU A 13 0.20 -24.63 10.65
CA LEU A 13 -0.66 -23.50 10.31
C LEU A 13 -0.36 -22.96 8.90
N LEU A 14 0.91 -22.71 8.60
CA LEU A 14 1.35 -22.20 7.31
C LEU A 14 1.08 -23.21 6.17
N LEU A 15 1.26 -24.50 6.43
CA LEU A 15 0.94 -25.54 5.44
C LEU A 15 -0.56 -25.56 5.12
N VAL A 16 -1.42 -25.51 6.13
CA VAL A 16 -2.87 -25.46 5.94
C VAL A 16 -3.28 -24.21 5.15
N LEU A 17 -2.76 -23.04 5.53
CA LEU A 17 -3.06 -21.79 4.82
C LEU A 17 -2.52 -21.80 3.39
N LEU A 18 -1.35 -22.39 3.14
CA LEU A 18 -0.78 -22.54 1.81
C LEU A 18 -1.67 -23.40 0.91
N LEU A 19 -2.22 -24.50 1.43
CA LEU A 19 -3.15 -25.35 0.67
C LEU A 19 -4.44 -24.59 0.32
N LEU A 20 -4.93 -23.74 1.24
CA LEU A 20 -6.11 -22.90 1.00
C LEU A 20 -5.86 -21.83 -0.08
N CYS A 21 -4.62 -21.41 -0.34
CA CYS A 21 -4.28 -20.50 -1.44
C CYS A 21 -4.61 -21.07 -2.82
N PHE A 22 -4.67 -22.41 -2.95
CA PHE A 22 -4.98 -23.11 -4.20
C PHE A 22 -6.44 -23.56 -4.29
N SER A 23 -7.27 -23.20 -3.29
CA SER A 23 -8.71 -23.47 -3.36
C SER A 23 -9.33 -22.73 -4.56
N ARG A 24 -10.22 -23.42 -5.27
CA ARG A 24 -10.86 -22.93 -6.50
C ARG A 24 -11.76 -21.72 -6.17
N SER A 25 -11.84 -20.76 -7.08
CA SER A 25 -12.86 -19.71 -7.02
C SER A 25 -14.25 -20.35 -7.02
N GLY A 26 -15.13 -19.84 -6.15
CA GLY A 26 -16.50 -20.32 -6.04
C GLY A 26 -17.43 -19.26 -6.59
N GLU A 27 -18.25 -19.64 -7.57
CA GLU A 27 -19.32 -18.78 -8.06
C GLU A 27 -20.40 -18.61 -6.98
N VAL A 28 -20.83 -17.37 -6.77
CA VAL A 28 -21.77 -16.97 -5.71
C VAL A 28 -23.12 -16.64 -6.31
N ALA A 29 -23.11 -15.91 -7.43
CA ALA A 29 -24.30 -15.53 -8.16
C ALA A 29 -23.97 -15.38 -9.65
N GLU A 30 -24.83 -15.95 -10.49
CA GLU A 30 -24.91 -15.69 -11.92
C GLU A 30 -26.13 -14.78 -12.13
N ILE A 31 -25.93 -13.63 -12.74
CA ILE A 31 -26.96 -12.61 -12.93
C ILE A 31 -27.06 -12.33 -14.43
N ASN A 32 -28.21 -12.66 -15.01
CA ASN A 32 -28.51 -12.34 -16.39
C ASN A 32 -29.05 -10.91 -16.48
N SER A 33 -28.61 -10.12 -17.47
CA SER A 33 -29.05 -8.73 -17.63
C SER A 33 -30.58 -8.59 -17.78
N ARG A 34 -31.26 -9.64 -18.23
CA ARG A 34 -32.74 -9.70 -18.38
C ARG A 34 -33.51 -9.87 -17.08
N GLU A 35 -32.84 -10.29 -16.01
CA GLU A 35 -33.45 -10.56 -14.70
C GLU A 35 -33.29 -9.37 -13.72
N LEU A 36 -32.60 -8.31 -14.15
CA LEU A 36 -32.43 -7.10 -13.37
C LEU A 36 -33.75 -6.34 -13.23
N GLN A 37 -34.08 -5.96 -12.00
CA GLN A 37 -35.27 -5.18 -11.69
C GLN A 37 -34.90 -3.70 -11.61
N ARG A 38 -35.73 -2.83 -12.18
CA ARG A 38 -35.55 -1.39 -12.02
C ARG A 38 -36.05 -0.99 -10.63
N ASP A 39 -35.17 -0.39 -9.85
CA ASP A 39 -35.53 0.25 -8.58
C ASP A 39 -36.31 1.54 -8.87
N GLU A 40 -37.51 1.64 -8.31
CA GLU A 40 -38.43 2.77 -8.51
C GLU A 40 -37.93 4.07 -7.84
N GLU A 41 -37.09 3.98 -6.79
CA GLU A 41 -36.60 5.14 -6.05
C GLU A 41 -35.32 5.73 -6.66
N THR A 42 -34.41 4.86 -7.11
CA THR A 42 -33.08 5.26 -7.58
C THR A 42 -32.95 5.25 -9.10
N GLY A 43 -33.84 4.54 -9.81
CA GLY A 43 -33.75 4.32 -11.25
C GLY A 43 -32.66 3.33 -11.66
N GLU A 44 -31.92 2.76 -10.70
CA GLU A 44 -30.87 1.78 -10.93
C GLU A 44 -31.46 0.41 -11.32
N LEU A 45 -30.70 -0.35 -12.11
CA LEU A 45 -30.99 -1.76 -12.36
C LEU A 45 -30.33 -2.61 -11.28
N VAL A 46 -31.12 -3.38 -10.54
CA VAL A 46 -30.71 -4.09 -9.33
C VAL A 46 -30.93 -5.60 -9.50
N SER A 47 -29.97 -6.39 -9.04
CA SER A 47 -30.07 -7.85 -9.00
C SER A 47 -30.90 -8.35 -7.81
N SER A 48 -31.28 -9.63 -7.83
CA SER A 48 -31.71 -10.32 -6.62
C SER A 48 -30.61 -10.30 -5.56
N THR A 49 -31.03 -10.41 -4.29
CA THR A 49 -30.11 -10.38 -3.16
C THR A 49 -29.48 -11.73 -2.89
N PHE A 50 -28.21 -11.70 -2.47
CA PHE A 50 -27.44 -12.89 -2.12
C PHE A 50 -26.55 -12.64 -0.89
N PRO A 51 -26.28 -13.68 -0.08
CA PRO A 51 -25.44 -13.54 1.11
C PRO A 51 -23.95 -13.54 0.75
N LEU A 52 -23.18 -12.68 1.41
CA LEU A 52 -21.73 -12.61 1.29
C LEU A 52 -21.05 -12.87 2.64
N SER A 53 -20.03 -13.74 2.61
CA SER A 53 -19.13 -13.95 3.76
C SER A 53 -17.85 -13.12 3.61
N PRO A 54 -17.09 -12.83 4.68
CA PRO A 54 -15.83 -12.11 4.56
C PRO A 54 -14.86 -12.74 3.55
N GLY A 55 -14.32 -11.93 2.65
CA GLY A 55 -13.50 -12.41 1.55
C GLY A 55 -13.31 -11.39 0.44
N VAL A 56 -12.62 -11.80 -0.62
CA VAL A 56 -12.39 -11.00 -1.81
C VAL A 56 -13.23 -11.56 -2.93
N TYR A 57 -14.11 -10.73 -3.49
CA TYR A 57 -15.02 -11.08 -4.56
C TYR A 57 -14.65 -10.32 -5.82
N ARG A 58 -15.04 -10.88 -6.97
CA ARG A 58 -14.85 -10.26 -8.26
C ARG A 58 -16.16 -10.31 -9.02
N ILE A 59 -16.58 -9.17 -9.53
CA ILE A 59 -17.64 -9.09 -10.53
C ILE A 59 -16.96 -9.22 -11.89
N ILE A 60 -17.38 -10.22 -12.66
CA ILE A 60 -16.97 -10.44 -14.03
C ILE A 60 -18.12 -9.98 -14.91
N VAL A 61 -17.81 -9.10 -15.85
CA VAL A 61 -18.74 -8.61 -16.85
C VAL A 61 -18.26 -9.11 -18.19
N GLU A 62 -19.04 -9.98 -18.83
CA GLU A 62 -18.80 -10.50 -20.18
C GLU A 62 -19.92 -10.00 -21.09
N ALA A 63 -19.59 -9.12 -22.04
CA ALA A 63 -20.52 -8.66 -23.05
C ALA A 63 -20.51 -9.61 -24.26
N ASP A 64 -21.66 -9.79 -24.92
CA ASP A 64 -21.73 -10.59 -26.14
C ASP A 64 -20.88 -9.96 -27.26
N ALA A 65 -19.83 -10.67 -27.69
CA ALA A 65 -18.91 -10.24 -28.74
C ALA A 65 -19.63 -9.99 -30.08
N ALA A 66 -20.80 -10.60 -30.32
CA ALA A 66 -21.59 -10.36 -31.53
C ALA A 66 -22.22 -8.94 -31.55
N GLY A 67 -22.35 -8.28 -30.39
CA GLY A 67 -22.98 -6.97 -30.23
C GLY A 67 -22.02 -5.77 -30.20
N GLY A 68 -20.71 -5.98 -30.33
CA GLY A 68 -19.71 -4.90 -30.28
C GLY A 68 -19.36 -4.39 -28.87
N GLY A 69 -19.63 -5.19 -27.83
CA GLY A 69 -19.32 -4.86 -26.43
C GLY A 69 -20.43 -4.10 -25.71
N ILE A 70 -20.15 -3.62 -24.50
CA ILE A 70 -21.07 -2.78 -23.71
C ILE A 70 -21.43 -1.53 -24.52
N GLY A 71 -22.73 -1.19 -24.61
CA GLY A 71 -23.27 -0.17 -25.53
C GLY A 71 -22.81 1.26 -25.22
N ALA A 72 -23.66 2.08 -24.61
CA ALA A 72 -23.31 3.47 -24.25
C ALA A 72 -22.36 3.58 -23.04
N GLY A 73 -22.03 2.45 -22.40
CA GLY A 73 -21.34 2.40 -21.12
C GLY A 73 -22.30 2.34 -19.93
N MET A 74 -21.79 1.92 -18.77
CA MET A 74 -22.55 1.78 -17.53
C MET A 74 -21.65 1.84 -16.30
N GLU A 75 -22.21 2.15 -15.15
CA GLU A 75 -21.56 2.03 -13.84
C GLU A 75 -22.11 0.86 -13.05
N ILE A 76 -21.24 -0.05 -12.62
CA ILE A 76 -21.61 -1.22 -11.82
C ILE A 76 -21.07 -1.08 -10.40
N GLY A 77 -21.90 -1.34 -9.40
CA GLY A 77 -21.55 -1.38 -7.99
C GLY A 77 -22.03 -2.64 -7.30
N LEU A 78 -21.44 -2.95 -6.15
CA LEU A 78 -21.91 -3.98 -5.22
C LEU A 78 -22.38 -3.30 -3.93
N ASN A 79 -23.68 -3.40 -3.65
CA ASN A 79 -24.34 -2.74 -2.53
C ASN A 79 -25.00 -3.75 -1.58
N ALA A 80 -25.49 -3.28 -0.45
CA ALA A 80 -26.17 -4.09 0.56
C ALA A 80 -27.50 -3.43 0.96
N GLU A 81 -28.56 -4.22 1.16
CA GLU A 81 -29.90 -3.72 1.53
C GLU A 81 -29.89 -2.98 2.87
N GLN A 82 -29.10 -3.48 3.82
CA GLN A 82 -28.90 -2.81 5.10
C GLN A 82 -27.55 -2.11 5.07
N MET A 83 -27.51 -0.87 5.58
CA MET A 83 -26.30 -0.11 5.85
C MET A 83 -25.45 -0.79 6.93
N THR A 84 -24.87 -1.95 6.64
CA THR A 84 -23.75 -2.48 7.40
C THR A 84 -22.56 -1.60 7.09
N PHE A 85 -22.35 -0.59 7.92
CA PHE A 85 -21.28 0.40 7.77
C PHE A 85 -19.99 -0.30 7.36
N HIS A 86 -19.52 0.01 6.14
CA HIS A 86 -18.22 -0.42 5.62
C HIS A 86 -17.98 -1.93 5.48
N ALA A 87 -19.03 -2.75 5.45
CA ALA A 87 -18.90 -4.20 5.25
C ALA A 87 -18.37 -4.55 3.85
N ILE A 88 -18.84 -3.86 2.81
CA ILE A 88 -18.36 -3.98 1.43
C ILE A 88 -17.45 -2.79 1.14
N ARG A 89 -16.24 -3.07 0.61
CA ARG A 89 -15.25 -2.07 0.21
C ARG A 89 -14.93 -2.27 -1.27
N GLY A 90 -15.16 -1.23 -2.05
CA GLY A 90 -14.93 -1.22 -3.49
C GLY A 90 -15.78 -0.12 -4.11
N SER A 91 -15.27 0.49 -5.17
CA SER A 91 -15.98 1.56 -5.87
C SER A 91 -16.99 0.98 -6.84
N ARG A 92 -17.92 1.83 -7.29
CA ARG A 92 -18.55 1.58 -8.58
C ARG A 92 -17.48 1.64 -9.67
N ALA A 93 -17.57 0.77 -10.66
CA ALA A 93 -16.69 0.78 -11.81
C ALA A 93 -17.46 1.23 -13.04
N THR A 94 -16.92 2.23 -13.74
CA THR A 94 -17.40 2.63 -15.06
C THR A 94 -16.87 1.67 -16.11
N LEU A 95 -17.78 1.19 -16.93
CA LEU A 95 -17.56 0.39 -18.12
C LEU A 95 -17.86 1.29 -19.31
N TYR A 96 -16.84 1.59 -20.10
CA TYR A 96 -17.01 2.42 -21.29
C TYR A 96 -17.59 1.62 -22.45
N ALA A 97 -18.12 2.35 -23.43
CA ALA A 97 -18.58 1.79 -24.69
C ALA A 97 -17.51 0.90 -25.35
N GLY A 98 -17.91 -0.26 -25.84
CA GLY A 98 -17.03 -1.23 -26.49
C GLY A 98 -16.22 -2.11 -25.54
N THR A 99 -16.43 -2.03 -24.22
CA THR A 99 -15.79 -2.95 -23.27
C THR A 99 -16.38 -4.36 -23.44
N GLU A 100 -15.56 -5.34 -23.79
CA GLU A 100 -15.99 -6.75 -23.96
C GLU A 100 -15.92 -7.54 -22.65
N HIS A 101 -14.83 -7.36 -21.90
CA HIS A 101 -14.55 -8.07 -20.65
C HIS A 101 -14.06 -7.10 -19.59
N LYS A 102 -14.63 -7.16 -18.39
CA LYS A 102 -14.12 -6.42 -17.23
C LYS A 102 -14.22 -7.24 -15.95
N GLU A 103 -13.17 -7.11 -15.17
CA GLU A 103 -13.10 -7.63 -13.80
C GLU A 103 -13.03 -6.48 -12.80
N ILE A 104 -13.91 -6.52 -11.80
CA ILE A 104 -14.01 -5.51 -10.75
C ILE A 104 -13.87 -6.21 -9.41
N THR A 105 -12.98 -5.76 -8.53
CA THR A 105 -12.69 -6.43 -7.25
C THR A 105 -13.37 -5.73 -6.09
N TYR A 106 -13.99 -6.51 -5.20
CA TYR A 106 -14.62 -6.04 -3.97
C TYR A 106 -14.08 -6.79 -2.76
N TYR A 107 -13.91 -6.09 -1.65
CA TYR A 107 -13.45 -6.64 -0.37
C TYR A 107 -14.59 -6.61 0.65
N VAL A 108 -14.99 -7.79 1.12
CA VAL A 108 -16.03 -7.93 2.14
C VAL A 108 -15.36 -8.21 3.46
N THR A 109 -15.57 -7.32 4.43
CA THR A 109 -14.92 -7.36 5.76
C THR A 109 -15.79 -7.99 6.85
N ALA A 110 -17.11 -7.97 6.66
CA ALA A 110 -18.10 -8.50 7.59
C ALA A 110 -19.17 -9.30 6.82
N PRO A 111 -19.86 -10.27 7.45
CA PRO A 111 -20.95 -10.98 6.79
C PRO A 111 -22.08 -10.01 6.41
N VAL A 112 -22.62 -10.18 5.19
CA VAL A 112 -23.72 -9.39 4.64
C VAL A 112 -24.82 -10.37 4.22
N GLU A 113 -26.04 -10.18 4.71
CA GLU A 113 -27.15 -11.13 4.46
C GLU A 113 -27.82 -10.91 3.09
N GLY A 114 -27.95 -9.65 2.66
CA GLY A 114 -28.55 -9.28 1.37
C GLY A 114 -27.69 -8.28 0.62
N ALA A 115 -26.69 -8.78 -0.12
CA ALA A 115 -25.93 -7.98 -1.08
C ALA A 115 -26.57 -8.06 -2.46
N TYR A 116 -26.45 -7.00 -3.25
CA TYR A 116 -26.96 -6.94 -4.62
C TYR A 116 -26.01 -6.17 -5.52
N VAL A 117 -26.02 -6.50 -6.81
CA VAL A 117 -25.33 -5.74 -7.84
C VAL A 117 -26.26 -4.64 -8.32
N SER A 118 -25.77 -3.41 -8.41
CA SER A 118 -26.54 -2.28 -8.92
C SER A 118 -25.84 -1.61 -10.09
N ILE A 119 -26.62 -1.27 -11.12
CA ILE A 119 -26.13 -0.83 -12.42
C ILE A 119 -26.82 0.46 -12.82
N ILE A 120 -26.04 1.46 -13.18
CA ILE A 120 -26.50 2.72 -13.76
C ILE A 120 -26.05 2.73 -15.23
N PRO A 121 -26.96 2.46 -16.19
CA PRO A 121 -26.63 2.61 -17.60
C PRO A 121 -26.49 4.09 -17.98
N PHE A 122 -25.54 4.43 -18.86
CA PHE A 122 -25.36 5.81 -19.35
C PHE A 122 -26.41 6.25 -20.38
N SER A 123 -27.10 5.29 -20.99
CA SER A 123 -28.22 5.51 -21.91
C SER A 123 -29.22 4.36 -21.79
N GLU A 124 -30.52 4.67 -21.88
CA GLU A 124 -31.60 3.69 -21.80
C GLU A 124 -31.82 2.92 -23.11
N ASP A 125 -31.27 3.39 -24.24
CA ASP A 125 -31.63 2.92 -25.59
C ASP A 125 -30.75 1.78 -26.12
N ALA A 126 -29.74 1.32 -25.35
CA ALA A 126 -28.82 0.27 -25.78
C ALA A 126 -29.19 -1.09 -25.15
N GLU A 127 -30.00 -1.89 -25.84
CA GLU A 127 -30.20 -3.31 -25.51
C GLU A 127 -28.90 -4.08 -25.75
N VAL A 128 -28.05 -4.16 -24.73
CA VAL A 128 -26.86 -5.01 -24.76
C VAL A 128 -27.06 -6.17 -23.81
N SER A 129 -26.96 -7.39 -24.36
CA SER A 129 -26.90 -8.62 -23.59
C SER A 129 -25.51 -8.76 -22.98
N TYR A 130 -25.42 -8.76 -21.66
CA TYR A 130 -24.19 -9.00 -20.91
C TYR A 130 -24.48 -9.99 -19.79
N GLU A 131 -23.49 -10.81 -19.48
CA GLU A 131 -23.53 -11.76 -18.39
C GLU A 131 -22.72 -11.22 -17.21
N LEU A 132 -23.30 -11.27 -16.02
CA LEU A 132 -22.65 -10.86 -14.78
C LEU A 132 -22.44 -12.07 -13.90
N ARG A 133 -21.20 -12.29 -13.50
CA ARG A 133 -20.87 -13.34 -12.51
C ARG A 133 -20.19 -12.72 -11.31
N VAL A 134 -20.67 -13.09 -10.12
CA VAL A 134 -20.04 -12.74 -8.86
C VAL A 134 -19.29 -13.96 -8.34
N GLU A 135 -17.97 -13.89 -8.34
CA GLU A 135 -17.10 -14.98 -7.90
C GLU A 135 -16.37 -14.63 -6.61
N ARG A 136 -16.30 -15.58 -5.68
CA ARG A 136 -15.36 -15.53 -4.56
C ARG A 136 -13.98 -15.98 -5.04
N THR A 137 -12.98 -15.13 -4.83
CA THR A 137 -11.61 -15.37 -5.28
C THR A 137 -10.74 -16.01 -4.19
N ALA A 138 -9.66 -16.67 -4.60
CA ALA A 138 -8.63 -17.21 -3.69
C ALA A 138 -7.74 -16.11 -3.06
N ALA A 139 -7.89 -14.84 -3.47
CA ALA A 139 -7.10 -13.72 -2.98
C ALA A 139 -7.17 -13.58 -1.45
N GLY A 140 -8.35 -13.76 -0.85
CA GLY A 140 -8.51 -13.70 0.61
C GLY A 140 -7.67 -14.73 1.36
N SER A 141 -7.57 -15.97 0.85
CA SER A 141 -6.72 -17.01 1.41
C SER A 141 -5.23 -16.68 1.24
N ARG A 142 -4.83 -16.16 0.07
CA ARG A 142 -3.44 -15.72 -0.18
C ARG A 142 -3.02 -14.59 0.75
N MET A 143 -3.89 -13.61 0.99
CA MET A 143 -3.64 -12.52 1.92
C MET A 143 -3.46 -13.04 3.35
N THR A 144 -4.34 -13.96 3.78
CA THR A 144 -4.27 -14.56 5.12
C THR A 144 -2.99 -15.36 5.31
N PHE A 145 -2.59 -16.14 4.30
CA PHE A 145 -1.31 -16.86 4.30
C PHE A 145 -0.12 -15.91 4.47
N VAL A 146 -0.05 -14.84 3.66
CA VAL A 146 1.05 -13.87 3.73
C VAL A 146 1.09 -13.16 5.09
N MET A 147 -0.07 -12.76 5.63
CA MET A 147 -0.14 -12.17 6.96
C MET A 147 0.31 -13.14 8.06
N ALA A 148 -0.06 -14.41 7.97
CA ALA A 148 0.41 -15.44 8.90
C ALA A 148 1.93 -15.65 8.83
N VAL A 149 2.51 -15.67 7.62
CA VAL A 149 3.97 -15.75 7.42
C VAL A 149 4.66 -14.56 8.08
N LEU A 150 4.17 -13.35 7.85
CA LEU A 150 4.72 -12.12 8.43
C LEU A 150 4.64 -12.15 9.96
N LEU A 151 3.48 -12.54 10.52
CA LEU A 151 3.27 -12.63 11.96
C LEU A 151 4.19 -13.68 12.62
N CYS A 152 4.35 -14.85 12.00
CA CYS A 152 5.30 -15.88 12.45
C CYS A 152 6.74 -15.35 12.38
N GLY A 153 7.10 -14.63 11.32
CA GLY A 153 8.40 -13.99 11.16
C GLY A 153 8.69 -12.97 12.27
N ILE A 154 7.74 -12.08 12.57
CA ILE A 154 7.83 -11.09 13.65
C ILE A 154 7.97 -11.79 15.00
N LEU A 155 7.11 -12.77 15.29
CA LEU A 155 7.14 -13.52 16.55
C LEU A 155 8.49 -14.22 16.75
N ASN A 156 9.00 -14.89 15.71
CA ASN A 156 10.29 -15.56 15.74
C ASN A 156 11.46 -14.58 15.90
N GLY A 157 11.39 -13.43 15.23
CA GLY A 157 12.33 -12.33 15.39
C GLY A 157 12.37 -11.82 16.82
N LEU A 158 11.21 -11.55 17.43
CA LEU A 158 11.08 -11.12 18.83
C LEU A 158 11.64 -12.17 19.80
N LEU A 159 11.34 -13.45 19.58
CA LEU A 159 11.89 -14.54 20.40
C LEU A 159 13.40 -14.69 20.26
N ALA A 160 13.94 -14.54 19.06
CA ALA A 160 15.38 -14.55 18.81
C ALA A 160 16.07 -13.35 19.48
N PHE A 161 15.47 -12.16 19.37
CA PHE A 161 15.96 -10.95 20.01
C PHE A 161 15.93 -11.06 21.54
N ARG A 162 14.82 -11.56 22.12
CA ARG A 162 14.71 -11.85 23.55
C ARG A 162 15.79 -12.84 24.00
N ARG A 163 16.06 -13.90 23.23
CA ARG A 163 17.13 -14.85 23.56
C ARG A 163 18.49 -14.13 23.61
N LYS A 164 18.83 -13.34 22.59
CA LYS A 164 20.09 -12.58 22.55
C LYS A 164 20.23 -11.57 23.69
N ILE A 165 19.10 -11.02 24.17
CA ILE A 165 19.06 -10.18 25.36
C ILE A 165 19.39 -10.99 26.62
N MET A 166 18.79 -12.17 26.77
CA MET A 166 18.97 -13.04 27.93
C MET A 166 20.36 -13.68 27.98
N THR A 167 20.99 -13.95 26.82
CA THR A 167 22.36 -14.48 26.75
C THR A 167 23.44 -13.42 26.89
N GLY A 168 23.06 -12.14 27.03
CA GLY A 168 24.01 -11.03 27.19
C GLY A 168 24.76 -10.63 25.90
N GLU A 169 24.47 -11.27 24.77
CA GLU A 169 25.09 -11.00 23.46
C GLU A 169 24.83 -9.56 22.96
N VAL A 170 23.74 -8.94 23.42
CA VAL A 170 23.34 -7.58 23.04
C VAL A 170 23.56 -6.64 24.22
N SER A 171 24.50 -5.71 24.05
CA SER A 171 24.75 -4.64 25.02
C SER A 171 23.52 -3.74 25.18
N ALA A 172 23.36 -3.14 26.36
CA ALA A 172 22.24 -2.22 26.64
C ALA A 172 22.13 -1.08 25.61
N GLY A 173 23.27 -0.54 25.16
CA GLY A 173 23.32 0.49 24.12
C GLY A 173 22.70 0.03 22.78
N LYS A 174 23.03 -1.18 22.32
CA LYS A 174 22.46 -1.74 21.08
C LYS A 174 20.95 -1.98 21.17
N LYS A 175 20.43 -2.32 22.35
CA LYS A 175 18.97 -2.45 22.58
C LYS A 175 18.26 -1.12 22.39
N TRP A 176 18.80 -0.07 23.01
CA TRP A 176 18.27 1.29 22.87
C TRP A 176 18.33 1.81 21.44
N THR A 177 19.42 1.55 20.72
CA THR A 177 19.53 1.93 19.30
C THR A 177 18.46 1.27 18.45
N ALA A 178 18.25 -0.04 18.60
CA ALA A 178 17.22 -0.75 17.84
C ALA A 178 15.82 -0.22 18.13
N CYS A 179 15.51 0.05 19.41
CA CYS A 179 14.24 0.64 19.81
C CYS A 179 14.05 2.06 19.25
N ALA A 180 15.11 2.87 19.27
CA ALA A 180 15.08 4.23 18.73
C ALA A 180 14.87 4.24 17.22
N LEU A 181 15.54 3.36 16.46
CA LEU A 181 15.33 3.24 15.02
C LEU A 181 13.90 2.78 14.69
N ALA A 182 13.37 1.82 15.44
CA ALA A 182 11.99 1.38 15.27
C ALA A 182 10.99 2.51 15.57
N ALA A 183 11.25 3.32 16.61
CA ALA A 183 10.42 4.48 16.93
C ALA A 183 10.50 5.56 15.85
N ILE A 184 11.70 5.85 15.32
CA ILE A 184 11.89 6.81 14.22
C ILE A 184 11.07 6.42 13.01
N TRP A 185 11.19 5.16 12.61
CA TRP A 185 10.45 4.59 11.49
C TRP A 185 8.93 4.58 11.74
N ALA A 186 8.48 4.17 12.92
CA ALA A 186 7.06 4.13 13.27
C ALA A 186 6.41 5.51 13.21
N VAL A 187 7.08 6.55 13.74
CA VAL A 187 6.58 7.94 13.68
C VAL A 187 6.47 8.41 12.23
N ALA A 188 7.46 8.09 11.39
CA ALA A 188 7.42 8.44 9.97
C ALA A 188 6.25 7.78 9.21
N CYS A 189 5.75 6.64 9.70
CA CYS A 189 4.66 5.89 9.11
C CYS A 189 3.26 6.26 9.65
N ILE A 190 3.14 7.15 10.64
CA ILE A 190 1.84 7.53 11.22
C ILE A 190 0.82 7.98 10.15
N PRO A 191 1.18 8.82 9.16
CA PRO A 191 0.23 9.24 8.12
C PRO A 191 -0.25 8.10 7.21
N LEU A 192 0.48 6.96 7.16
CA LEU A 192 0.09 5.78 6.38
C LEU A 192 -0.92 4.90 7.12
N MET A 193 -1.10 5.10 8.44
CA MET A 193 -2.00 4.29 9.27
C MET A 193 -3.47 4.69 9.16
N VAL A 194 -3.79 5.76 8.45
CA VAL A 194 -5.18 6.21 8.24
C VAL A 194 -5.89 5.36 7.19
N ASP A 195 -7.22 5.31 7.22
CA ASP A 195 -8.05 4.49 6.31
C ASP A 195 -8.31 5.12 4.93
N TYR A 196 -7.70 6.27 4.65
CA TYR A 196 -7.73 6.95 3.36
C TYR A 196 -6.32 7.08 2.75
N LEU A 197 -6.25 7.38 1.46
CA LEU A 197 -5.01 7.66 0.74
C LEU A 197 -4.93 9.18 0.58
N ILE A 198 -3.77 9.74 0.94
CA ILE A 198 -3.45 11.12 0.58
C ILE A 198 -2.98 11.06 -0.87
N LEU A 199 -3.86 11.40 -1.80
CA LEU A 199 -3.52 11.44 -3.22
C LEU A 199 -2.69 12.69 -3.48
N GLY A 200 -1.39 12.49 -3.67
CA GLY A 200 -0.51 13.51 -4.21
C GLY A 200 -0.56 13.55 -5.74
N THR A 201 0.02 14.62 -6.31
CA THR A 201 0.01 14.88 -7.76
C THR A 201 0.50 13.70 -8.61
N ASP A 202 1.47 12.94 -8.10
CA ASP A 202 2.13 11.84 -8.82
C ASP A 202 1.63 10.46 -8.32
N SER A 203 0.73 10.43 -7.33
CA SER A 203 0.25 9.18 -6.70
C SER A 203 -0.55 8.34 -7.69
N VAL A 204 -1.44 8.97 -8.45
CA VAL A 204 -2.30 8.28 -9.44
C VAL A 204 -1.43 7.55 -10.46
N GLN A 205 -0.40 8.20 -10.99
CA GLN A 205 0.54 7.60 -11.93
C GLN A 205 1.18 6.32 -11.35
N CYS A 206 1.68 6.38 -10.11
CA CYS A 206 2.28 5.20 -9.47
C CYS A 206 1.28 4.04 -9.32
N LEU A 207 0.02 4.34 -9.02
CA LEU A 207 -1.03 3.33 -8.94
C LEU A 207 -1.32 2.74 -10.33
N THR A 208 -1.37 3.57 -11.39
CA THR A 208 -1.67 3.15 -12.76
C THR A 208 -0.57 2.25 -13.29
N GLU A 209 0.68 2.65 -13.11
CA GLU A 209 1.85 1.87 -13.50
C GLU A 209 1.94 0.53 -12.74
N THR A 210 1.44 0.47 -11.49
CA THR A 210 1.36 -0.79 -10.74
C THR A 210 0.40 -1.78 -11.40
N GLU A 211 -0.76 -1.32 -11.84
CA GLU A 211 -1.75 -2.14 -12.55
C GLU A 211 -1.26 -2.53 -13.95
N GLN A 212 -0.61 -1.62 -14.68
CA GLN A 212 0.04 -1.93 -15.96
C GLN A 212 1.13 -3.00 -15.81
N LEU A 213 1.95 -2.92 -14.76
CA LEU A 213 2.99 -3.90 -14.49
C LEU A 213 2.41 -5.30 -14.25
N LEU A 214 1.28 -5.38 -13.56
CA LEU A 214 0.55 -6.64 -13.32
C LEU A 214 -0.10 -7.22 -14.57
N ARG A 215 -0.56 -6.37 -15.49
CA ARG A 215 -1.11 -6.79 -16.79
C ARG A 215 -0.02 -7.23 -17.79
N GLY A 216 1.25 -7.00 -17.47
CA GLY A 216 2.36 -7.32 -18.37
C GLY A 216 2.70 -6.21 -19.36
N GLU A 217 2.12 -5.02 -19.21
CA GLU A 217 2.29 -3.86 -20.09
C GLU A 217 3.58 -3.08 -19.76
N TRP A 218 4.73 -3.74 -19.80
CA TRP A 218 5.97 -3.13 -19.27
C TRP A 218 6.53 -2.00 -20.14
N GLY A 219 6.13 -1.95 -21.42
CA GLY A 219 6.64 -0.97 -22.39
C GLY A 219 6.17 0.46 -22.16
N THR A 220 5.10 0.66 -21.38
CA THR A 220 4.55 1.99 -21.06
C THR A 220 5.21 2.61 -19.82
N ILE A 221 5.90 1.80 -19.02
CA ILE A 221 6.42 2.20 -17.72
C ILE A 221 7.86 2.70 -17.85
N PRO A 222 8.19 3.89 -17.32
CA PRO A 222 9.57 4.36 -17.28
C PRO A 222 10.48 3.37 -16.53
N PHE A 223 11.63 3.04 -17.12
CA PHE A 223 12.56 2.03 -16.56
C PHE A 223 12.95 2.29 -15.09
N LEU A 224 13.12 3.56 -14.71
CA LEU A 224 13.44 3.95 -13.33
C LEU A 224 12.34 3.57 -12.33
N HIS A 225 11.08 3.53 -12.76
CA HIS A 225 9.96 3.21 -11.88
C HIS A 225 9.91 1.72 -11.57
N LEU A 226 10.39 0.87 -12.49
CA LEU A 226 10.53 -0.56 -12.27
C LEU A 226 11.42 -0.91 -11.06
N LEU A 227 12.31 -0.01 -10.62
CA LEU A 227 13.15 -0.26 -9.44
C LEU A 227 12.35 -0.43 -8.15
N TYR A 228 11.15 0.16 -8.07
CA TYR A 228 10.32 0.13 -6.86
C TYR A 228 8.92 -0.43 -7.09
N LEU A 229 8.39 -0.42 -8.32
CA LEU A 229 7.03 -0.87 -8.63
C LEU A 229 6.80 -2.37 -8.43
N TRP A 230 7.85 -3.20 -8.40
CA TRP A 230 7.72 -4.63 -8.07
C TRP A 230 7.13 -4.87 -6.68
N ILE A 231 7.36 -3.94 -5.73
CA ILE A 231 6.83 -4.04 -4.37
C ILE A 231 5.30 -3.94 -4.37
N PRO A 232 4.68 -2.82 -4.82
CA PRO A 232 3.23 -2.72 -4.85
C PRO A 232 2.62 -3.75 -5.80
N ALA A 233 3.25 -4.07 -6.94
CA ALA A 233 2.74 -5.11 -7.84
C ALA A 233 2.71 -6.50 -7.17
N ALA A 234 3.74 -6.90 -6.43
CA ALA A 234 3.72 -8.16 -5.69
C ALA A 234 2.61 -8.18 -4.62
N VAL A 235 2.45 -7.10 -3.86
CA VAL A 235 1.41 -6.98 -2.83
C VAL A 235 0.01 -7.04 -3.46
N ARG A 236 -0.20 -6.31 -4.56
CA ARG A 236 -1.46 -6.32 -5.31
C ARG A 236 -1.74 -7.67 -5.95
N GLY A 237 -0.73 -8.34 -6.52
CA GLY A 237 -0.84 -9.68 -7.11
C GLY A 237 -1.19 -10.79 -6.10
N ILE A 238 -0.80 -10.63 -4.83
CA ILE A 238 -1.28 -11.52 -3.74
C ILE A 238 -2.80 -11.38 -3.58
N GLY A 239 -3.34 -10.19 -3.79
CA GLY A 239 -4.76 -9.88 -3.64
C GLY A 239 -5.07 -8.67 -2.78
N PHE A 240 -4.06 -7.95 -2.27
CA PHE A 240 -4.31 -6.75 -1.47
C PHE A 240 -4.85 -5.60 -2.32
N PRO A 241 -5.65 -4.69 -1.72
CA PRO A 241 -6.08 -3.47 -2.39
C PRO A 241 -4.88 -2.67 -2.89
N VAL A 242 -5.05 -1.99 -4.03
CA VAL A 242 -4.07 -1.08 -4.64
C VAL A 242 -3.56 -0.05 -3.61
N MET A 243 -4.48 0.46 -2.80
CA MET A 243 -4.19 1.37 -1.70
C MET A 243 -3.22 0.78 -0.66
N THR A 244 -3.46 -0.47 -0.23
CA THR A 244 -2.58 -1.17 0.72
C THR A 244 -1.21 -1.42 0.10
N ALA A 245 -1.17 -1.83 -1.17
CA ALA A 245 0.08 -2.03 -1.90
C ALA A 245 0.94 -0.75 -1.95
N TYR A 246 0.30 0.39 -2.22
CA TYR A 246 0.95 1.70 -2.20
C TYR A 246 1.46 2.10 -0.81
N LYS A 247 0.66 1.91 0.24
CA LYS A 247 1.09 2.17 1.62
C LYS A 247 2.29 1.31 2.01
N VAL A 248 2.27 0.02 1.66
CA VAL A 248 3.37 -0.91 1.92
C VAL A 248 4.66 -0.45 1.24
N LEU A 249 4.59 0.07 0.01
CA LEU A 249 5.75 0.66 -0.67
C LEU A 249 6.40 1.75 0.19
N PHE A 250 5.64 2.73 0.68
CA PHE A 250 6.18 3.82 1.50
C PHE A 250 6.68 3.36 2.87
N VAL A 251 6.01 2.40 3.50
CA VAL A 251 6.47 1.77 4.75
C VAL A 251 7.85 1.11 4.56
N LEU A 252 8.05 0.43 3.43
CA LEU A 252 9.33 -0.21 3.11
C LEU A 252 10.42 0.81 2.73
N LEU A 253 10.07 1.82 1.92
CA LEU A 253 11.00 2.89 1.54
C LEU A 253 11.48 3.69 2.76
N THR A 254 10.58 4.04 3.69
CA THR A 254 10.95 4.72 4.95
C THR A 254 11.81 3.85 5.85
N GLY A 255 11.53 2.54 5.92
CA GLY A 255 12.35 1.58 6.65
C GLY A 255 13.77 1.49 6.06
N ALA A 256 13.86 1.36 4.74
CA ALA A 256 15.14 1.35 4.02
C ALA A 256 15.91 2.67 4.21
N ALA A 257 15.23 3.82 4.13
CA ALA A 257 15.81 5.12 4.37
C ALA A 257 16.38 5.24 5.80
N THR A 258 15.60 4.82 6.81
CA THR A 258 16.01 4.84 8.22
C THR A 258 17.27 4.02 8.43
N LEU A 259 17.32 2.79 7.89
CA LEU A 259 18.48 1.90 8.03
C LEU A 259 19.71 2.42 7.28
N LEU A 260 19.51 2.95 6.07
CA LEU A 260 20.59 3.41 5.21
C LEU A 260 21.24 4.68 5.77
N ILE A 261 20.44 5.69 6.13
CA ILE A 261 20.95 6.93 6.74
C ILE A 261 21.69 6.60 8.04
N TYR A 262 21.09 5.80 8.91
CA TYR A 262 21.75 5.38 10.15
C TYR A 262 23.07 4.65 9.88
N GLY A 263 23.08 3.69 8.96
CA GLY A 263 24.26 2.89 8.62
C GLY A 263 25.42 3.75 8.12
N VAL A 264 25.14 4.71 7.24
CA VAL A 264 26.15 5.64 6.69
C VAL A 264 26.75 6.51 7.80
N PHE A 265 25.91 7.18 8.61
CA PHE A 265 26.38 8.11 9.63
C PHE A 265 27.03 7.40 10.83
N PHE A 266 26.50 6.26 11.26
CA PHE A 266 27.12 5.45 12.29
C PHE A 266 28.46 4.88 11.82
N GLY A 267 28.56 4.47 10.54
CA GLY A 267 29.80 4.01 9.93
C GLY A 267 30.94 5.01 10.06
N GLN A 268 30.64 6.30 9.89
CA GLN A 268 31.62 7.40 9.90
C GLN A 268 31.92 7.96 11.28
N THR A 269 30.88 8.25 12.07
CA THR A 269 31.05 8.95 13.35
C THR A 269 31.35 8.00 14.51
N LYS A 270 30.89 6.74 14.40
CA LYS A 270 30.83 5.77 15.51
C LYS A 270 30.05 6.25 16.74
N ASP A 271 29.37 7.40 16.64
CA ASP A 271 28.53 7.96 17.70
C ASP A 271 27.06 7.63 17.44
N VAL A 272 26.50 6.83 18.34
CA VAL A 272 25.11 6.37 18.27
C VAL A 272 24.13 7.54 18.39
N ARG A 273 24.40 8.51 19.28
CA ARG A 273 23.46 9.60 19.55
C ARG A 273 23.30 10.48 18.32
N LEU A 274 24.42 10.84 17.72
CA LEU A 274 24.45 11.68 16.53
C LEU A 274 23.87 10.96 15.31
N ALA A 275 24.21 9.69 15.10
CA ALA A 275 23.65 8.90 14.01
C ALA A 275 22.12 8.79 14.13
N LEU A 276 21.56 8.57 15.34
CA LEU A 276 20.12 8.53 15.56
C LEU A 276 19.45 9.88 15.31
N SER A 277 20.02 10.98 15.82
CA SER A 277 19.47 12.32 15.59
C SER A 277 19.45 12.69 14.12
N VAL A 278 20.54 12.45 13.39
CA VAL A 278 20.60 12.71 11.94
C VAL A 278 19.61 11.84 11.17
N THR A 279 19.45 10.57 11.57
CA THR A 279 18.47 9.67 10.95
C THR A 279 17.05 10.17 11.14
N ALA A 280 16.68 10.54 12.38
CA ALA A 280 15.38 11.10 12.69
C ALA A 280 15.09 12.35 11.84
N LEU A 281 16.06 13.26 11.79
CA LEU A 281 15.99 14.51 11.05
C LEU A 281 15.91 14.31 9.53
N GLY A 282 16.62 13.33 8.97
CA GLY A 282 16.55 13.01 7.54
C GLY A 282 15.20 12.43 7.14
N VAL A 283 14.70 11.46 7.91
CA VAL A 283 13.43 10.77 7.61
C VAL A 283 12.23 11.66 7.89
N TRP A 284 12.26 12.49 8.94
CA TRP A 284 11.19 13.42 9.29
C TRP A 284 11.34 14.80 8.64
N SER A 285 12.25 14.95 7.67
CA SER A 285 12.40 16.24 7.00
C SER A 285 11.10 16.60 6.25
N PRO A 286 10.69 17.88 6.24
CA PRO A 286 9.51 18.32 5.50
C PRO A 286 9.58 17.97 4.02
N LEU A 287 10.78 17.96 3.43
CA LEU A 287 10.99 17.56 2.04
C LEU A 287 10.68 16.08 1.82
N ALA A 288 11.14 15.19 2.71
CA ALA A 288 10.80 13.77 2.64
C ALA A 288 9.29 13.56 2.80
N MET A 289 8.66 14.25 3.77
CA MET A 289 7.22 14.20 3.97
C MET A 289 6.44 14.72 2.75
N LYS A 290 6.91 15.80 2.09
CA LYS A 290 6.31 16.33 0.84
C LYS A 290 6.32 15.29 -0.27
N TRP A 291 7.48 14.68 -0.52
CA TRP A 291 7.63 13.73 -1.61
C TRP A 291 6.87 12.44 -1.37
N MET A 292 6.72 12.03 -0.10
CA MET A 292 5.94 10.85 0.25
C MET A 292 4.42 11.09 0.25
N TYR A 293 3.95 12.19 0.82
CA TYR A 293 2.52 12.38 1.13
C TYR A 293 1.84 13.40 0.24
N THR A 294 2.47 14.55 -0.01
CA THR A 294 1.86 15.63 -0.80
C THR A 294 2.01 15.41 -2.31
N GLN A 295 3.16 14.89 -2.76
CA GLN A 295 3.37 14.53 -4.16
C GLN A 295 3.13 13.04 -4.39
N GLY A 296 3.42 12.20 -3.40
CA GLY A 296 3.28 10.75 -3.54
C GLY A 296 4.16 10.17 -4.63
N ASN A 297 5.40 10.68 -4.72
CA ASN A 297 6.37 10.25 -5.72
C ASN A 297 7.45 9.40 -5.05
N PRO A 298 7.36 8.05 -5.10
CA PRO A 298 8.36 7.18 -4.51
C PRO A 298 9.74 7.34 -5.16
N GLY A 299 9.80 7.65 -6.47
CA GLY A 299 11.06 7.88 -7.18
C GLY A 299 11.86 9.07 -6.62
N LYS A 300 11.19 10.20 -6.36
CA LYS A 300 11.82 11.38 -5.73
C LYS A 300 12.33 11.05 -4.32
N MET A 301 11.59 10.24 -3.55
CA MET A 301 12.03 9.79 -2.23
C MET A 301 13.27 8.89 -2.31
N VAL A 302 13.37 8.00 -3.29
CA VAL A 302 14.58 7.19 -3.51
C VAL A 302 15.79 8.10 -3.80
N ILE A 303 15.62 9.07 -4.69
CA ILE A 303 16.68 10.04 -5.04
C ILE A 303 17.09 10.86 -3.80
N TYR A 304 16.12 11.30 -2.98
CA TYR A 304 16.37 12.00 -1.71
C TYR A 304 17.34 11.24 -0.82
N VAL A 305 17.02 9.97 -0.55
CA VAL A 305 17.74 9.13 0.40
C VAL A 305 19.14 8.84 -0.12
N LEU A 306 19.28 8.57 -1.42
CA LEU A 306 20.57 8.35 -2.05
C LEU A 306 21.45 9.62 -2.03
N ALA A 307 20.86 10.78 -2.32
CA ALA A 307 21.57 12.06 -2.23
C ALA A 307 22.03 12.35 -0.80
N TYR A 308 21.16 12.13 0.20
CA TYR A 308 21.49 12.31 1.61
C TYR A 308 22.62 11.38 2.06
N ALA A 309 22.56 10.12 1.64
CA ALA A 309 23.61 9.14 1.91
C ALA A 309 24.95 9.50 1.26
N LEU A 310 24.92 9.95 0.01
CA LEU A 310 26.12 10.35 -0.74
C LEU A 310 26.74 11.62 -0.15
N LEU A 311 25.94 12.62 0.21
CA LEU A 311 26.40 13.80 0.96
C LEU A 311 27.02 13.39 2.30
N GLY A 312 26.37 12.48 3.04
CA GLY A 312 26.93 11.89 4.25
C GLY A 312 28.31 11.29 4.00
N LEU A 313 28.47 10.44 2.97
CA LEU A 313 29.76 9.84 2.58
C LEU A 313 30.84 10.87 2.23
N ILE A 314 30.49 11.92 1.46
CA ILE A 314 31.42 12.99 1.10
C ILE A 314 31.87 13.76 2.34
N VAL A 315 30.94 14.16 3.22
CA VAL A 315 31.25 14.87 4.47
C VAL A 315 32.14 14.00 5.36
N GLY A 316 31.85 12.71 5.48
CA GLY A 316 32.69 11.75 6.18
C GLY A 316 34.09 11.63 5.59
N TRP A 317 34.24 11.64 4.27
CA TRP A 317 35.54 11.58 3.60
C TRP A 317 36.37 12.86 3.80
N ILE A 318 35.74 14.03 3.67
CA ILE A 318 36.39 15.34 3.90
C ILE A 318 36.81 15.47 5.37
N LEU A 319 35.94 15.07 6.30
CA LEU A 319 36.25 15.08 7.73
C LEU A 319 37.30 14.02 8.08
N GLY A 320 37.23 12.82 7.50
CA GLY A 320 38.16 11.70 7.74
C GLY A 320 39.61 11.99 7.36
N LYS A 321 39.87 12.94 6.45
CA LYS A 321 41.23 13.42 6.16
C LYS A 321 41.89 14.18 7.33
N LYS A 322 41.12 14.65 8.32
CA LYS A 322 41.66 15.20 9.58
C LYS A 322 41.64 14.11 10.64
N LYS A 323 42.84 13.60 10.98
CA LYS A 323 43.10 12.52 11.95
C LYS A 323 42.24 12.60 13.21
N THR A 324 41.85 11.41 13.64
CA THR A 324 41.15 10.95 14.85
C THR A 324 41.81 11.35 16.18
N ALA A 325 42.05 12.64 16.39
CA ALA A 325 42.38 13.17 17.70
C ALA A 325 41.29 14.19 18.09
N ASP A 326 40.41 13.76 18.97
CA ASP A 326 39.59 14.62 19.83
C ASP A 326 38.43 15.42 19.20
N ARG A 327 37.68 14.83 18.27
CA ARG A 327 36.47 15.46 17.73
C ARG A 327 35.25 15.27 18.65
N LYS A 328 35.07 16.18 19.60
CA LYS A 328 33.72 16.62 19.97
C LYS A 328 33.08 17.19 18.71
N ILE A 329 32.07 16.51 18.17
CA ILE A 329 31.28 17.06 17.07
C ILE A 329 30.69 18.38 17.58
N SER A 330 31.10 19.47 16.93
CA SER A 330 30.77 20.83 17.37
C SER A 330 29.24 20.97 17.41
N PRO A 331 28.67 21.47 18.53
CA PRO A 331 27.24 21.78 18.63
C PRO A 331 26.72 22.64 17.46
N TRP A 332 27.62 23.39 16.81
CA TRP A 332 27.32 24.18 15.61
C TRP A 332 26.88 23.33 14.41
N ILE A 333 27.42 22.13 14.21
CA ILE A 333 27.00 21.25 13.10
C ILE A 333 25.57 20.76 13.34
N LEU A 334 25.27 20.35 14.57
CA LEU A 334 23.91 19.99 15.00
C LEU A 334 22.96 21.18 14.85
N PHE A 335 23.39 22.37 15.27
CA PHE A 335 22.63 23.61 15.12
C PHE A 335 22.37 23.93 13.64
N THR A 336 23.35 23.74 12.75
CA THR A 336 23.18 24.05 11.32
C THR A 336 22.24 23.06 10.65
N VAL A 337 22.35 21.77 10.97
CA VAL A 337 21.43 20.74 10.47
C VAL A 337 20.01 20.99 10.99
N SER A 338 19.85 21.26 12.29
CA SER A 338 18.55 21.64 12.87
C SER A 338 18.00 22.93 12.29
N LEU A 339 18.83 23.94 12.02
CA LEU A 339 18.43 25.21 11.42
C LEU A 339 17.96 25.01 9.97
N VAL A 340 18.68 24.19 9.18
CA VAL A 340 18.25 23.84 7.81
C VAL A 340 16.90 23.13 7.83
N LEU A 341 16.65 22.26 8.81
CA LEU A 341 15.38 21.56 8.93
C LEU A 341 14.25 22.48 9.40
N ILE A 342 14.52 23.40 10.34
CA ILE A 342 13.55 24.42 10.76
C ILE A 342 13.24 25.37 9.60
N LEU A 343 14.24 25.77 8.81
CA LEU A 343 14.05 26.58 7.61
C LEU A 343 13.26 25.82 6.54
N GLN A 344 13.46 24.51 6.41
CA GLN A 344 12.63 23.66 5.56
C GLN A 344 11.19 23.60 6.06
N VAL A 345 10.95 23.54 7.38
CA VAL A 345 9.60 23.57 7.97
C VAL A 345 8.92 24.91 7.68
N LEU A 346 9.60 26.03 7.91
CA LEU A 346 9.08 27.38 7.67
C LEU A 346 8.79 27.63 6.18
N TYR A 347 9.68 27.20 5.29
CA TYR A 347 9.44 27.25 3.83
C TYR A 347 8.26 26.37 3.41
N PHE A 348 8.01 25.28 4.13
CA PHE A 348 6.95 24.33 3.84
C PHE A 348 5.58 24.84 4.28
N GLU A 349 5.49 25.50 5.44
CA GLU A 349 4.27 26.13 5.97
C GLU A 349 3.73 27.21 5.01
N ASP A 350 4.62 28.01 4.41
CA ASP A 350 4.30 29.00 3.38
C ASP A 350 3.84 28.37 2.04
N SER A 351 4.31 27.15 1.69
CA SER A 351 3.90 26.50 0.43
C SER A 351 2.60 25.69 0.54
N LEU A 352 2.33 25.10 1.72
CA LEU A 352 1.11 24.35 1.99
C LEU A 352 -0.12 25.26 2.12
N THR A 353 0.05 26.45 2.69
CA THR A 353 -1.05 27.42 2.82
C THR A 353 -1.50 28.00 1.48
N PHE A 354 -0.69 27.89 0.42
CA PHE A 354 -0.99 28.53 -0.86
C PHE A 354 -1.24 27.59 -2.05
N GLN A 355 -0.98 26.27 -1.98
CA GLN A 355 -0.98 25.45 -3.21
C GLN A 355 -1.49 23.99 -3.16
N SER A 356 -2.01 23.44 -2.06
CA SER A 356 -2.49 22.04 -2.10
C SER A 356 -3.98 21.92 -1.81
N ASP A 357 -4.78 21.75 -2.86
CA ASP A 357 -6.04 21.02 -2.77
C ASP A 357 -5.70 19.57 -2.41
N VAL A 358 -5.75 19.23 -1.11
CA VAL A 358 -5.50 17.88 -0.63
C VAL A 358 -6.77 17.05 -0.88
N TYR A 359 -6.72 16.16 -1.87
CA TYR A 359 -7.80 15.21 -2.12
C TYR A 359 -7.68 14.02 -1.16
N TYR A 360 -8.65 13.91 -0.26
CA TYR A 360 -8.79 12.78 0.67
C TYR A 360 -9.56 11.65 -0.01
N TRP A 361 -8.94 10.48 -0.12
CA TRP A 361 -9.51 9.38 -0.90
C TRP A 361 -9.77 8.13 -0.06
N TYR A 362 -11.04 7.81 0.16
CA TYR A 362 -11.47 6.78 1.11
C TYR A 362 -11.74 5.45 0.40
N ASN A 363 -11.01 4.40 0.77
CA ASN A 363 -11.35 2.96 0.61
C ASN A 363 -12.07 2.49 -0.67
N GLU A 364 -11.85 3.19 -1.76
CA GLU A 364 -12.42 2.99 -3.07
C GLU A 364 -11.29 2.39 -3.95
N GLU A 365 -11.59 1.55 -4.94
CA GLU A 365 -10.61 1.15 -5.96
C GLU A 365 -10.52 2.26 -7.02
N PRO A 366 -9.32 2.64 -7.49
CA PRO A 366 -9.22 3.80 -8.36
C PRO A 366 -9.74 3.39 -9.72
N PHE A 367 -10.55 4.27 -10.30
CA PHE A 367 -10.71 4.36 -11.74
C PHE A 367 -9.33 4.30 -12.37
N MET A 368 -9.00 3.16 -12.97
CA MET A 368 -7.79 2.93 -13.74
C MET A 368 -8.20 2.65 -15.16
N THR A 369 -8.78 3.67 -15.76
CA THR A 369 -8.85 3.82 -17.20
C THR A 369 -7.66 4.68 -17.57
N GLY A 370 -6.77 4.12 -18.40
CA GLY A 370 -5.67 4.86 -18.98
C GLY A 370 -6.17 5.78 -20.09
N GLU A 371 -7.02 6.73 -19.71
CA GLU A 371 -7.41 7.91 -20.49
C GLU A 371 -7.53 9.13 -19.58
#